data_AF-A0A643FAK7-F1
#
_entry.id   AF-A0A643FAK7-F1
#
_cell.length_a   1.000
_cell.length_b   1.000
_cell.length_c   1.000
_cell.angle_alpha   90.00
_cell.angle_beta   90.00
_cell.angle_gamma   90.00
#
_symmetry.space_group_name_H-M   'P 1'
#
loop_
_entity.id
_entity.type
_entity.pdbx_description
1 polymer ?
#
loop_
_entity_poly.entity_id
_entity_poly.type
_entity_poly.pdbx_seq_one_letter_code
_entity_poly.pdbx_strand_id
1 'polypeptide(L)'
;MRARGWMALAAGLGLAVLGWWSAGAASAPADAPASGAAAAASAPASAAVPLRAPYSAAGLKQRDRRLALAQDRLERAQETLASYRQATVYPPESRPLREHPDQLRPFAPIEQSLPLRRPGQDPAAGVRIVTTQEKVFASGQETVRLTVAAVDDKGQRLPLTITRAVAFDLPDPRQAAGRPQVAIDFNDAGLGADLLAGDGTYSGLLAPALQGFADYAGTVRVQLELNQDGRTGLVSFDVVYQPLVPAEWGGIREAVVNGSLVFDLQAQVHQAGRYVVNARVVDARGQPLALLTFNDEVGTGSQRFRLTLFGRLIRDAQPTFPLALQDVEGFLLLPDQFPDRAMLPRRAGVVHTSQRYGLDRFSDAEWQSEERSRYLTEYQKDVDRASQDLAGLGGNGP
;
A
#
# COMPACT_ATOMS: atom_id res chain seq x y z
N MET A 1 -49.98 1.23 -29.35
CA MET A 1 -49.81 2.60 -29.90
C MET A 1 -48.49 3.16 -29.36
N ARG A 2 -47.64 3.68 -30.27
CA ARG A 2 -46.60 4.75 -30.15
C ARG A 2 -45.91 4.98 -28.78
N ALA A 3 -44.60 5.16 -28.64
CA ALA A 3 -43.46 5.28 -29.54
C ALA A 3 -42.14 5.34 -28.72
N ARG A 4 -41.00 4.99 -29.36
CA ARG A 4 -39.65 5.63 -29.38
C ARG A 4 -39.13 6.28 -28.06
N GLY A 5 -37.94 6.02 -27.54
CA GLY A 5 -36.61 5.80 -28.12
C GLY A 5 -35.60 6.72 -27.40
N TRP A 6 -34.29 6.40 -27.47
CA TRP A 6 -33.07 7.25 -27.31
C TRP A 6 -31.98 6.69 -26.36
N MET A 7 -30.86 6.29 -27.01
CA MET A 7 -29.45 6.62 -26.78
C MET A 7 -28.73 6.38 -25.41
N ALA A 8 -27.85 5.36 -25.44
CA ALA A 8 -26.38 5.35 -25.24
C ALA A 8 -25.61 6.41 -24.41
N LEU A 9 -24.54 5.88 -23.76
CA LEU A 9 -23.28 6.50 -23.24
C LEU A 9 -23.41 7.31 -21.94
N ALA A 10 -22.51 7.29 -20.94
CA ALA A 10 -21.10 6.87 -20.77
C ALA A 10 -20.89 6.52 -19.26
N ALA A 11 -20.13 5.51 -18.82
CA ALA A 11 -18.66 5.38 -18.78
C ALA A 11 -17.91 6.55 -18.11
N GLY A 12 -17.25 6.25 -16.97
CA GLY A 12 -16.02 6.90 -16.53
C GLY A 12 -16.10 7.80 -15.29
N LEU A 13 -15.48 7.37 -14.19
CA LEU A 13 -14.29 8.03 -13.60
C LEU A 13 -13.93 7.39 -12.26
N GLY A 14 -12.96 6.48 -12.32
CA GLY A 14 -12.02 6.23 -11.23
C GLY A 14 -10.71 6.97 -11.52
N LEU A 15 -9.94 7.18 -10.44
CA LEU A 15 -8.54 7.64 -10.35
C LEU A 15 -8.30 9.16 -10.30
N ALA A 16 -7.93 9.62 -9.10
CA ALA A 16 -7.03 10.76 -8.87
C ALA A 16 -5.94 10.27 -7.88
N VAL A 17 -4.73 9.94 -8.36
CA VAL A 17 -3.55 10.80 -8.60
C VAL A 17 -2.65 10.87 -7.36
N LEU A 18 -1.56 10.10 -7.41
CA LEU A 18 -0.34 10.30 -6.65
C LEU A 18 0.83 10.07 -7.61
N GLY A 19 1.72 11.06 -7.68
CA GLY A 19 3.01 10.94 -8.36
C GLY A 19 3.26 12.08 -9.33
N TRP A 20 4.11 13.03 -8.91
CA TRP A 20 5.04 13.74 -9.79
C TRP A 20 6.07 14.47 -8.95
N TRP A 21 7.34 14.11 -9.07
CA TRP A 21 8.49 15.02 -8.95
C TRP A 21 9.65 14.44 -9.78
N SER A 22 10.04 15.13 -10.85
CA SER A 22 11.39 15.09 -11.41
C SER A 22 11.71 16.42 -12.10
N ALA A 23 12.96 16.84 -11.94
CA ALA A 23 13.47 18.18 -12.15
C ALA A 23 13.99 18.44 -13.58
N GLY A 24 14.17 19.71 -13.92
CA GLY A 24 14.98 20.17 -15.06
C GLY A 24 15.28 21.66 -14.96
N ALA A 25 16.57 22.02 -14.99
CA ALA A 25 17.13 23.29 -14.54
C ALA A 25 17.44 24.33 -15.64
N ALA A 26 17.55 25.59 -15.17
CA ALA A 26 18.46 26.68 -15.59
C ALA A 26 18.29 27.38 -16.95
N SER A 27 18.16 28.73 -16.90
CA SER A 27 19.09 29.72 -17.50
C SER A 27 18.58 31.16 -17.24
N ALA A 28 19.46 32.05 -16.77
CA ALA A 28 19.31 33.52 -16.79
C ALA A 28 20.37 34.09 -17.78
N PRO A 29 20.52 35.42 -18.01
CA PRO A 29 19.64 36.59 -17.84
C PRO A 29 19.54 37.42 -19.16
N ALA A 30 18.88 38.58 -19.13
CA ALA A 30 19.37 39.87 -19.68
C ALA A 30 18.27 40.84 -20.19
N ASP A 31 18.58 42.12 -20.02
CA ASP A 31 18.17 43.31 -20.78
C ASP A 31 17.01 44.19 -20.27
N ALA A 32 17.45 45.34 -19.74
CA ALA A 32 16.72 46.60 -19.69
C ALA A 32 16.54 47.18 -21.11
N PRO A 33 15.62 48.15 -21.29
CA PRO A 33 16.15 49.48 -21.54
C PRO A 33 15.34 50.67 -20.97
N ALA A 34 16.11 51.74 -20.75
CA ALA A 34 15.89 53.15 -21.11
C ALA A 34 14.83 54.04 -20.43
N SER A 35 15.43 55.05 -19.78
CA SER A 35 15.05 56.41 -19.38
C SER A 35 14.24 57.31 -20.33
N GLY A 36 13.50 58.24 -19.70
CA GLY A 36 13.12 59.59 -20.20
C GLY A 36 11.88 60.08 -19.41
N ALA A 37 11.72 61.29 -18.87
CA ALA A 37 12.43 62.56 -18.94
C ALA A 37 12.04 63.43 -17.70
N ALA A 38 12.74 64.56 -17.55
CA ALA A 38 12.87 65.42 -16.38
C ALA A 38 11.66 66.28 -15.98
N ALA A 39 11.64 66.73 -14.71
CA ALA A 39 11.30 68.12 -14.35
C ALA A 39 11.76 68.52 -12.93
N ALA A 40 12.54 69.61 -12.90
CA ALA A 40 12.57 70.73 -11.94
C ALA A 40 12.96 70.53 -10.46
N ALA A 41 13.92 71.36 -10.06
CA ALA A 41 14.47 71.52 -8.74
C ALA A 41 13.58 72.32 -7.77
N SER A 42 13.59 71.93 -6.51
CA SER A 42 13.41 72.82 -5.36
C SER A 42 14.15 72.25 -4.15
N ALA A 43 15.20 72.94 -3.71
CA ALA A 43 15.59 72.96 -2.30
C ALA A 43 14.79 74.11 -1.64
N PRO A 44 14.57 74.18 -0.31
CA PRO A 44 15.29 73.47 0.75
C PRO A 44 14.37 72.89 1.85
N ALA A 45 14.92 72.05 2.73
CA ALA A 45 14.66 72.10 4.17
C ALA A 45 15.35 70.91 4.84
N SER A 46 16.12 71.21 5.88
CA SER A 46 16.61 70.24 6.86
C SER A 46 15.44 69.39 7.37
N ALA A 47 15.32 68.16 6.87
CA ALA A 47 14.40 67.18 7.42
C ALA A 47 15.04 66.60 8.68
N ALA A 48 14.56 67.08 9.82
CA ALA A 48 14.75 66.47 11.11
C ALA A 48 14.53 64.95 11.02
N VAL A 49 15.39 64.19 11.71
CA VAL A 49 15.16 62.77 12.00
C VAL A 49 13.74 62.66 12.57
N PRO A 50 12.79 61.97 11.93
CA PRO A 50 11.52 61.73 12.58
C PRO A 50 11.81 60.81 13.75
N LEU A 51 11.72 61.38 14.97
CA LEU A 51 11.44 60.63 16.18
C LEU A 51 10.32 59.65 15.83
N ARG A 52 10.64 58.35 15.81
CA ARG A 52 9.71 57.28 15.49
C ARG A 52 8.47 57.43 16.37
N ALA A 53 7.38 57.93 15.80
CA ALA A 53 6.11 58.02 16.50
C ALA A 53 5.69 56.60 16.94
N PRO A 54 5.14 56.41 18.15
CA PRO A 54 4.63 55.14 18.57
C PRO A 54 3.55 54.66 17.59
N TYR A 55 3.56 53.36 17.26
CA TYR A 55 2.61 52.76 16.33
C TYR A 55 1.16 53.14 16.68
N SER A 56 0.36 53.47 15.66
CA SER A 56 -1.09 53.62 15.83
C SER A 56 -1.71 52.29 16.29
N ALA A 57 -2.88 52.33 16.93
CA ALA A 57 -3.60 51.12 17.35
C ALA A 57 -3.83 50.12 16.18
N ALA A 58 -4.00 50.63 14.96
CA ALA A 58 -4.08 49.80 13.76
C ALA A 58 -2.71 49.19 13.37
N GLY A 59 -1.62 49.95 13.52
CA GLY A 59 -0.25 49.47 13.29
C GLY A 59 0.19 48.38 14.27
N LEU A 60 -0.20 48.49 15.54
CA LEU A 60 0.02 47.45 16.55
C LEU A 60 -0.71 46.16 16.18
N LYS A 61 -2.01 46.24 15.86
CA LYS A 61 -2.78 45.06 15.41
C LYS A 61 -2.20 44.41 14.15
N GLN A 62 -1.67 45.20 13.21
CA GLN A 62 -1.04 44.66 12.00
C GLN A 62 0.30 43.97 12.31
N ARG A 63 1.09 44.53 13.24
CA ARG A 63 2.33 43.91 13.72
C ARG A 63 2.03 42.59 14.43
N ASP A 64 1.05 42.56 15.32
CA ASP A 64 0.66 41.35 16.06
C ASP A 64 0.23 40.24 15.08
N ARG A 65 -0.57 40.57 14.06
CA ARG A 65 -0.94 39.62 13.00
C ARG A 65 0.26 39.10 12.22
N ARG A 66 1.22 39.97 11.88
CA ARG A 66 2.45 39.57 11.17
C ARG A 66 3.32 38.66 12.03
N LEU A 67 3.42 38.96 13.32
CA LEU A 67 4.17 38.17 14.28
C LEU A 67 3.53 36.78 14.46
N ALA A 68 2.21 36.71 14.62
CA ALA A 68 1.48 35.43 14.68
C ALA A 68 1.69 34.60 13.42
N LEU A 69 1.52 35.18 12.22
CA LEU A 69 1.76 34.46 10.96
C LEU A 69 3.22 34.00 10.80
N ALA A 70 4.20 34.75 11.30
CA ALA A 70 5.60 34.35 11.26
C ALA A 70 5.89 33.21 12.24
N GLN A 71 5.27 33.21 13.42
CA GLN A 71 5.33 32.10 14.37
C GLN A 71 4.73 30.83 13.76
N ASP A 72 3.52 30.91 13.19
CA ASP A 72 2.85 29.77 12.54
C ASP A 72 3.66 29.20 11.36
N ARG A 73 4.44 30.04 10.66
CA ARG A 73 5.33 29.59 9.59
C ARG A 73 6.54 28.84 10.14
N LEU A 74 7.15 29.37 11.20
CA LEU A 74 8.30 28.73 11.84
C LEU A 74 7.90 27.37 12.43
N GLU A 75 6.77 27.30 13.13
CA GLU A 75 6.26 26.06 13.72
C GLU A 75 6.04 24.99 12.65
N ARG A 76 5.34 25.32 11.56
CA ARG A 76 5.13 24.36 10.45
C ARG A 76 6.43 23.92 9.77
N ALA A 77 7.40 24.82 9.60
CA ALA A 77 8.69 24.48 9.03
C ALA A 77 9.47 23.52 9.93
N GLN A 78 9.46 23.77 11.26
CA GLN A 78 10.07 22.90 12.26
C GLN A 78 9.41 21.54 12.31
N GLU A 79 8.07 21.49 12.30
CA GLU A 79 7.29 20.25 12.27
C GLU A 79 7.59 19.44 11.00
N THR A 80 7.66 20.09 9.84
CA THR A 80 8.00 19.43 8.57
C THR A 80 9.39 18.81 8.61
N LEU A 81 10.39 19.56 9.07
CA LEU A 81 11.77 19.04 9.21
C LEU A 81 11.84 17.88 10.20
N ALA A 82 11.21 18.01 11.37
CA ALA A 82 11.21 16.98 12.41
C ALA A 82 10.51 15.70 11.94
N SER A 83 9.33 15.85 11.33
CA SER A 83 8.56 14.74 10.75
C SER A 83 9.35 14.02 9.66
N TYR A 84 9.97 14.75 8.74
CA TYR A 84 10.80 14.15 7.69
C TYR A 84 12.00 13.41 8.27
N ARG A 85 12.71 14.00 9.24
CA ARG A 85 13.86 13.36 9.90
C ARG A 85 13.44 12.05 10.56
N GLN A 86 12.33 12.06 11.30
CA GLN A 86 11.82 10.88 11.98
C GLN A 86 11.34 9.80 11.01
N ALA A 87 10.62 10.19 9.94
CA ALA A 87 10.11 9.25 8.95
C ALA A 87 11.23 8.57 8.14
N THR A 88 12.41 9.17 8.06
CA THR A 88 13.55 8.70 7.25
C THR A 88 14.71 8.12 8.07
N VAL A 89 14.49 7.76 9.33
CA VAL A 89 15.50 7.08 10.16
C VAL A 89 15.89 5.72 9.57
N TYR A 90 14.92 5.00 8.99
CA TYR A 90 15.09 3.69 8.36
C TYR A 90 14.89 3.76 6.85
N PRO A 91 15.55 2.89 6.06
CA PRO A 91 15.34 2.82 4.61
C PRO A 91 13.91 2.38 4.28
N PRO A 92 13.37 2.73 3.08
CA PRO A 92 12.03 2.31 2.67
C PRO A 92 11.86 0.78 2.57
N GLU A 93 12.94 0.04 2.34
CA GLU A 93 12.95 -1.43 2.24
C GLU A 93 12.93 -2.14 3.61
N SER A 94 13.08 -1.40 4.71
CA SER A 94 13.13 -1.95 6.07
C SER A 94 12.40 -1.04 7.05
N ARG A 95 11.09 -1.27 7.21
CA ARG A 95 10.22 -0.41 8.02
C ARG A 95 9.76 -1.14 9.28
N PRO A 96 9.58 -0.45 10.42
CA PRO A 96 8.93 -1.03 11.58
C PRO A 96 7.55 -1.59 11.21
N LEU A 97 7.28 -2.86 11.52
CA LEU A 97 6.04 -3.50 11.08
C LEU A 97 4.79 -2.82 11.67
N ARG A 98 4.93 -2.16 12.82
CA ARG A 98 3.87 -1.35 13.46
C ARG A 98 3.37 -0.18 12.61
N GLU A 99 4.16 0.29 11.63
CA GLU A 99 3.76 1.34 10.68
C GLU A 99 2.84 0.79 9.58
N HIS A 100 2.70 -0.54 9.50
CA HIS A 100 1.95 -1.26 8.47
C HIS A 100 0.98 -2.27 9.11
N PRO A 101 -0.07 -1.81 9.83
CA PRO A 101 -0.98 -2.68 10.55
C PRO A 101 -1.75 -3.67 9.64
N ASP A 102 -2.02 -3.27 8.40
CA ASP A 102 -2.59 -4.12 7.35
C ASP A 102 -1.68 -5.30 7.00
N GLN A 103 -0.36 -5.10 7.10
CA GLN A 103 0.64 -6.12 6.84
C GLN A 103 0.91 -7.02 8.05
N LEU A 104 0.17 -6.93 9.16
CA LEU A 104 0.39 -7.84 10.30
C LEU A 104 -0.06 -9.28 10.01
N ARG A 105 -1.05 -9.45 9.12
CA ARG A 105 -1.62 -10.75 8.76
C ARG A 105 -1.93 -10.79 7.24
N PRO A 106 -0.91 -10.70 6.37
CA PRO A 106 -1.12 -10.54 4.93
C PRO A 106 -1.79 -11.76 4.29
N PHE A 107 -1.69 -12.93 4.93
CA PHE A 107 -2.28 -14.19 4.46
C PHE A 107 -3.51 -14.62 5.26
N ALA A 108 -4.02 -13.78 6.17
CA ALA A 108 -5.33 -14.04 6.75
C ALA A 108 -6.40 -13.97 5.64
N PRO A 109 -7.38 -14.88 5.62
CA PRO A 109 -8.48 -14.80 4.68
C PRO A 109 -9.21 -13.46 4.77
N ILE A 110 -9.58 -12.92 3.61
CA ILE A 110 -10.36 -11.69 3.50
C ILE A 110 -11.79 -12.02 3.88
N GLU A 111 -12.22 -11.54 5.04
CA GLU A 111 -13.58 -11.69 5.51
C GLU A 111 -14.45 -10.52 5.05
N GLN A 112 -15.63 -10.82 4.54
CA GLN A 112 -16.67 -9.83 4.28
C GLN A 112 -17.97 -10.29 4.93
N SER A 113 -18.79 -9.33 5.33
CA SER A 113 -20.13 -9.65 5.78
C SER A 113 -21.14 -8.74 5.11
N LEU A 114 -22.00 -9.38 4.31
CA LEU A 114 -22.86 -8.76 3.32
C LEU A 114 -24.32 -9.05 3.67
N PRO A 115 -25.27 -8.17 3.36
CA PRO A 115 -26.68 -8.54 3.43
C PRO A 115 -26.99 -9.67 2.44
N LEU A 116 -27.83 -10.63 2.82
CA LEU A 116 -28.38 -11.57 1.85
C LEU A 116 -29.32 -10.81 0.90
N ARG A 117 -28.95 -10.69 -0.37
CA ARG A 117 -29.78 -10.04 -1.39
C ARG A 117 -29.50 -10.57 -2.78
N ARG A 118 -30.44 -10.36 -3.70
CA ARG A 118 -30.17 -10.39 -5.13
C ARG A 118 -29.99 -8.97 -5.69
N PRO A 119 -29.25 -8.80 -6.80
CA PRO A 119 -29.19 -7.52 -7.50
C PRO A 119 -30.61 -7.01 -7.83
N GLY A 120 -30.89 -5.76 -7.48
CA GLY A 120 -32.19 -5.13 -7.72
C GLY A 120 -33.32 -5.52 -6.75
N GLN A 121 -33.02 -6.28 -5.69
CA GLN A 121 -33.97 -6.60 -4.62
C GLN A 121 -33.52 -6.02 -3.27
N ASP A 122 -34.49 -5.80 -2.39
CA ASP A 122 -34.21 -5.38 -1.02
C ASP A 122 -33.46 -6.48 -0.25
N PRO A 123 -32.52 -6.10 0.65
CA PRO A 123 -31.90 -7.02 1.58
C PRO A 123 -32.90 -7.83 2.41
N ALA A 124 -32.64 -9.13 2.57
CA ALA A 124 -33.34 -9.95 3.55
C ALA A 124 -33.04 -9.44 4.97
N ALA A 125 -34.09 -9.07 5.70
CA ALA A 125 -33.96 -8.60 7.08
C ALA A 125 -33.43 -9.71 8.01
N GLY A 126 -32.49 -9.35 8.88
CA GLY A 126 -31.95 -10.23 9.91
C GLY A 126 -31.06 -11.36 9.41
N VAL A 127 -30.57 -11.30 8.16
CA VAL A 127 -29.66 -12.30 7.60
C VAL A 127 -28.44 -11.62 6.98
N ARG A 128 -27.26 -12.00 7.46
CA ARG A 128 -25.98 -11.61 6.88
C ARG A 128 -25.25 -12.84 6.35
N ILE A 129 -24.61 -12.67 5.21
CA ILE A 129 -23.73 -13.66 4.60
C ILE A 129 -22.30 -13.28 4.95
N VAL A 130 -21.63 -14.15 5.70
CA VAL A 130 -20.21 -14.02 6.01
C VAL A 130 -19.45 -14.85 4.99
N THR A 131 -18.54 -14.23 4.26
CA THR A 131 -17.69 -14.90 3.28
C THR A 131 -16.22 -14.75 3.64
N THR A 132 -15.41 -15.76 3.37
CA THR A 132 -13.95 -15.61 3.38
C THR A 132 -13.33 -16.01 2.05
N GLN A 133 -12.27 -15.29 1.67
CA GLN A 133 -11.46 -15.58 0.48
C GLN A 133 -10.00 -15.63 0.87
N GLU A 134 -9.33 -16.75 0.63
CA GLU A 134 -7.92 -16.95 1.02
C GLU A 134 -6.98 -15.95 0.33
N LYS A 135 -7.20 -15.67 -0.95
CA LYS A 135 -6.36 -14.79 -1.75
C LYS A 135 -7.10 -14.21 -2.96
N VAL A 136 -6.70 -13.01 -3.38
CA VAL A 136 -7.26 -12.33 -4.57
C VAL A 136 -6.45 -12.65 -5.82
N PHE A 137 -5.13 -12.81 -5.70
CA PHE A 137 -4.25 -13.15 -6.81
C PHE A 137 -3.84 -14.61 -6.72
N ALA A 138 -3.81 -15.30 -7.85
CA ALA A 138 -3.34 -16.68 -7.97
C ALA A 138 -2.54 -16.86 -9.26
N SER A 139 -1.48 -17.66 -9.21
CA SER A 139 -0.71 -18.01 -10.40
C SER A 139 -0.43 -19.50 -10.56
N GLY A 140 -0.27 -19.93 -11.81
CA GLY A 140 0.00 -21.32 -12.16
C GLY A 140 -0.98 -22.30 -11.51
N GLN A 141 -0.46 -23.24 -10.72
CA GLN A 141 -1.25 -24.31 -10.09
C GLN A 141 -1.82 -23.92 -8.71
N GLU A 142 -1.77 -22.65 -8.32
CA GLU A 142 -2.34 -22.23 -7.04
C GLU A 142 -3.86 -22.44 -6.99
N THR A 143 -4.32 -22.79 -5.80
CA THR A 143 -5.74 -22.86 -5.45
C THR A 143 -6.14 -21.71 -4.54
N VAL A 144 -7.44 -21.43 -4.49
CA VAL A 144 -8.04 -20.43 -3.60
C VAL A 144 -9.19 -21.07 -2.83
N ARG A 145 -9.08 -21.15 -1.50
CA ARG A 145 -10.19 -21.54 -0.64
C ARG A 145 -11.17 -20.38 -0.46
N LEU A 146 -12.45 -20.68 -0.63
CA LEU A 146 -13.58 -19.76 -0.46
C LEU A 146 -14.54 -20.34 0.56
N THR A 147 -15.11 -19.51 1.43
CA THR A 147 -16.15 -19.96 2.37
C THR A 147 -17.35 -19.02 2.39
N VAL A 148 -18.51 -19.57 2.74
CA VAL A 148 -19.75 -18.82 2.91
C VAL A 148 -20.57 -19.41 4.06
N ALA A 149 -21.12 -18.54 4.90
CA ALA A 149 -22.04 -18.90 5.97
C ALA A 149 -23.15 -17.86 6.09
N ALA A 150 -24.34 -18.27 6.53
CA ALA A 150 -25.40 -17.34 6.92
C ALA A 150 -25.38 -17.16 8.44
N VAL A 151 -25.55 -15.92 8.89
CA VAL A 151 -25.68 -15.56 10.31
C VAL A 151 -26.83 -14.59 10.53
N ASP A 152 -27.41 -14.61 11.72
CA ASP A 152 -28.36 -13.60 12.17
C ASP A 152 -27.66 -12.31 12.66
N ASP A 153 -28.44 -11.32 13.10
CA ASP A 153 -27.92 -10.05 13.63
C ASP A 153 -27.12 -10.22 14.93
N LYS A 154 -27.21 -11.39 15.59
CA LYS A 154 -26.46 -11.74 16.80
C LYS A 154 -25.22 -12.58 16.47
N GLY A 155 -24.95 -12.86 15.20
CA GLY A 155 -23.85 -13.70 14.74
C GLY A 155 -24.09 -15.21 14.88
N GLN A 156 -25.32 -15.65 15.20
CA GLN A 156 -25.66 -17.07 15.27
C GLN A 156 -25.80 -17.66 13.86
N ARG A 157 -25.25 -18.86 13.67
CA ARG A 157 -25.33 -19.59 12.39
C ARG A 157 -26.79 -19.87 12.01
N LEU A 158 -27.12 -19.63 10.75
CA LEU A 158 -28.42 -19.94 10.15
C LEU A 158 -28.27 -21.04 9.10
N PRO A 159 -29.29 -21.91 8.92
CA PRO A 159 -29.31 -22.87 7.82
C PRO A 159 -29.20 -22.15 6.48
N LEU A 160 -28.22 -22.55 5.67
CA LEU A 160 -27.95 -22.03 4.35
C LEU A 160 -27.92 -23.19 3.37
N THR A 161 -28.49 -23.00 2.19
CA THR A 161 -28.38 -23.94 1.06
C THR A 161 -27.76 -23.21 -0.11
N ILE A 162 -26.73 -23.80 -0.72
CA ILE A 162 -26.15 -23.33 -1.98
C ILE A 162 -26.89 -24.03 -3.11
N THR A 163 -27.68 -23.28 -3.88
CA THR A 163 -28.48 -23.84 -4.97
C THR A 163 -27.71 -23.92 -6.28
N ARG A 164 -26.66 -23.09 -6.43
CA ARG A 164 -25.75 -23.11 -7.58
C ARG A 164 -24.42 -22.49 -7.18
N ALA A 165 -23.32 -23.06 -7.65
CA ALA A 165 -21.99 -22.48 -7.55
C ALA A 165 -21.22 -22.72 -8.85
N VAL A 166 -20.76 -21.66 -9.49
CA VAL A 166 -20.07 -21.73 -10.79
C VAL A 166 -18.91 -20.75 -10.86
N ALA A 167 -17.84 -21.15 -11.55
CA ALA A 167 -16.72 -20.32 -11.94
C ALA A 167 -16.76 -19.99 -13.44
N PHE A 168 -16.41 -18.76 -13.80
CA PHE A 168 -16.31 -18.31 -15.19
C PHE A 168 -15.36 -17.12 -15.31
N ASP A 169 -14.84 -16.88 -16.51
CA ASP A 169 -14.07 -15.68 -16.82
C ASP A 169 -15.00 -14.47 -16.93
N LEU A 170 -14.57 -13.33 -16.39
CA LEU A 170 -15.29 -12.08 -16.67
C LEU A 170 -15.03 -11.69 -18.14
N PRO A 171 -16.08 -11.48 -18.96
CA PRO A 171 -15.91 -11.20 -20.38
C PRO A 171 -15.00 -9.98 -20.61
N ASP A 172 -13.91 -10.17 -21.34
CA ASP A 172 -13.20 -9.08 -21.98
C ASP A 172 -14.09 -8.58 -23.14
N PRO A 173 -14.51 -7.31 -23.20
CA PRO A 173 -15.28 -6.78 -24.33
C PRO A 173 -14.58 -6.94 -25.69
N ARG A 174 -13.29 -7.29 -25.72
CA ARG A 174 -12.51 -7.63 -26.92
C ARG A 174 -12.65 -9.08 -27.36
N GLN A 175 -13.26 -9.96 -26.55
CA GLN A 175 -13.48 -11.38 -26.86
C GLN A 175 -14.97 -11.69 -27.01
N ALA A 176 -15.35 -12.29 -28.15
CA ALA A 176 -16.75 -12.41 -28.57
C ALA A 176 -17.55 -13.52 -27.86
N ALA A 177 -16.90 -14.44 -27.16
CA ALA A 177 -17.56 -15.48 -26.35
C ALA A 177 -16.73 -15.75 -25.08
N GLY A 178 -17.39 -15.72 -23.92
CA GLY A 178 -16.79 -16.16 -22.65
C GLY A 178 -16.63 -17.67 -22.60
N ARG A 179 -15.80 -18.16 -21.66
CA ARG A 179 -15.57 -19.60 -21.46
C ARG A 179 -16.82 -20.27 -20.86
N PRO A 180 -16.98 -21.60 -21.04
CA PRO A 180 -18.03 -22.34 -20.36
C PRO A 180 -17.94 -22.18 -18.84
N GLN A 181 -19.09 -22.06 -18.18
CA GLN A 181 -19.15 -22.05 -16.72
C GLN A 181 -18.78 -23.43 -16.18
N VAL A 182 -17.96 -23.44 -15.12
CA VAL A 182 -17.52 -24.66 -14.45
C VAL A 182 -18.16 -24.73 -13.07
N ALA A 183 -18.78 -25.86 -12.74
CA ALA A 183 -19.36 -26.05 -11.41
C ALA A 183 -18.25 -26.09 -10.34
N ILE A 184 -18.47 -25.42 -9.21
CA ILE A 184 -17.60 -25.49 -8.04
C ILE A 184 -18.37 -26.18 -6.93
N ASP A 185 -17.77 -27.21 -6.34
CA ASP A 185 -18.38 -27.90 -5.22
C ASP A 185 -18.16 -27.10 -3.93
N PHE A 186 -19.26 -26.82 -3.23
CA PHE A 186 -19.27 -26.22 -1.91
C PHE A 186 -19.99 -27.16 -0.95
N ASN A 187 -19.34 -27.54 0.14
CA ASN A 187 -19.88 -28.47 1.13
C ASN A 187 -19.54 -28.04 2.56
N ASP A 188 -20.26 -28.61 3.53
CA ASP A 188 -20.09 -28.48 4.98
C ASP A 188 -19.95 -29.90 5.60
N ALA A 189 -19.17 -30.76 4.94
CA ALA A 189 -19.06 -32.19 5.25
C ALA A 189 -17.71 -32.57 5.90
N GLY A 190 -16.84 -31.60 6.17
CA GLY A 190 -15.46 -31.80 6.62
C GLY A 190 -14.57 -32.45 5.56
N LEU A 191 -14.87 -32.21 4.27
CA LEU A 191 -14.16 -32.80 3.14
C LEU A 191 -13.56 -31.72 2.22
N GLY A 192 -12.40 -32.02 1.65
CA GLY A 192 -11.73 -31.16 0.67
C GLY A 192 -11.34 -29.81 1.25
N ALA A 193 -12.03 -28.74 0.81
CA ALA A 193 -11.80 -27.38 1.30
C ALA A 193 -12.42 -27.12 2.67
N ASP A 194 -13.37 -27.96 3.10
CA ASP A 194 -14.07 -27.79 4.35
C ASP A 194 -13.30 -28.43 5.52
N LEU A 195 -13.06 -27.64 6.58
CA LEU A 195 -12.19 -28.04 7.69
C LEU A 195 -12.96 -28.68 8.85
N LEU A 196 -14.26 -28.42 8.97
CA LEU A 196 -15.08 -28.89 10.07
C LEU A 196 -16.51 -29.15 9.61
N ALA A 197 -16.94 -30.41 9.65
CA ALA A 197 -18.26 -30.81 9.20
C ALA A 197 -19.39 -30.26 10.10
N GLY A 198 -20.46 -29.77 9.46
CA GLY A 198 -21.71 -29.38 10.10
C GLY A 198 -21.62 -28.10 10.94
N ASP A 199 -20.65 -27.23 10.66
CA ASP A 199 -20.46 -25.97 11.39
C ASP A 199 -21.25 -24.80 10.77
N GLY A 200 -21.99 -25.07 9.69
CA GLY A 200 -22.77 -24.09 8.94
C GLY A 200 -21.93 -23.21 8.01
N THR A 201 -20.66 -23.54 7.79
CA THR A 201 -19.73 -22.86 6.88
C THR A 201 -19.48 -23.73 5.67
N TYR A 202 -20.06 -23.35 4.53
CA TYR A 202 -19.81 -24.05 3.29
C TYR A 202 -18.49 -23.60 2.69
N SER A 203 -17.65 -24.56 2.32
CA SER A 203 -16.32 -24.31 1.77
C SER A 203 -16.17 -24.88 0.37
N GLY A 204 -15.52 -24.14 -0.52
CA GLY A 204 -15.22 -24.54 -1.88
C GLY A 204 -13.78 -24.20 -2.28
N LEU A 205 -13.26 -24.92 -3.28
CA LEU A 205 -11.91 -24.72 -3.81
C LEU A 205 -11.97 -24.30 -5.28
N LEU A 206 -11.41 -23.13 -5.58
CA LEU A 206 -11.10 -22.74 -6.95
C LEU A 206 -9.67 -23.19 -7.28
N ALA A 207 -9.51 -23.92 -8.38
CA ALA A 207 -8.24 -24.38 -8.92
C ALA A 207 -8.19 -24.03 -10.42
N PRO A 208 -7.87 -22.77 -10.79
CA PRO A 208 -8.07 -22.28 -12.16
C PRO A 208 -7.40 -23.16 -13.23
N ALA A 209 -6.15 -23.59 -12.99
CA ALA A 209 -5.40 -24.44 -13.92
C ALA A 209 -6.02 -25.83 -14.15
N LEU A 210 -6.81 -26.34 -13.21
CA LEU A 210 -7.49 -27.64 -13.33
C LEU A 210 -8.95 -27.53 -13.78
N GLN A 211 -9.48 -26.30 -13.85
CA GLN A 211 -10.90 -26.01 -14.09
C GLN A 211 -11.10 -25.24 -15.39
N GLY A 212 -10.27 -25.46 -16.40
CA GLY A 212 -10.45 -24.88 -17.74
C GLY A 212 -9.98 -23.44 -17.91
N PHE A 213 -9.19 -22.93 -16.96
CA PHE A 213 -8.58 -21.59 -17.02
C PHE A 213 -7.05 -21.63 -17.17
N ALA A 214 -6.44 -22.79 -17.43
CA ALA A 214 -4.97 -22.95 -17.48
C ALA A 214 -4.25 -22.01 -18.47
N ASP A 215 -4.93 -21.57 -19.52
CA ASP A 215 -4.46 -20.67 -20.57
C ASP A 215 -5.05 -19.25 -20.47
N TYR A 216 -5.82 -18.97 -19.41
CA TYR A 216 -6.51 -17.69 -19.21
C TYR A 216 -5.73 -16.78 -18.27
N ALA A 217 -5.47 -15.54 -18.68
CA ALA A 217 -4.97 -14.48 -17.81
C ALA A 217 -6.05 -13.42 -17.62
N GLY A 218 -6.55 -13.26 -16.40
CA GLY A 218 -7.61 -12.29 -16.08
C GLY A 218 -8.39 -12.64 -14.83
N THR A 219 -9.56 -12.02 -14.65
CA THR A 219 -10.43 -12.31 -13.49
C THR A 219 -11.27 -13.55 -13.74
N VAL A 220 -11.18 -14.52 -12.83
CA VAL A 220 -12.10 -15.65 -12.69
C VAL A 220 -13.08 -15.32 -11.57
N ARG A 221 -14.37 -15.26 -11.90
CA ARG A 221 -15.44 -15.03 -10.93
C ARG A 221 -16.05 -16.36 -10.50
N VAL A 222 -16.14 -16.58 -9.20
CA VAL A 222 -16.96 -17.64 -8.60
C VAL A 222 -18.26 -17.02 -8.10
N GLN A 223 -19.39 -17.46 -8.62
CA GLN A 223 -20.71 -16.96 -8.25
C GLN A 223 -21.54 -18.05 -7.58
N LEU A 224 -22.12 -17.73 -6.43
CA LEU A 224 -23.01 -18.61 -5.69
C LEU A 224 -24.42 -18.03 -5.66
N GLU A 225 -25.40 -18.89 -5.91
CA GLU A 225 -26.80 -18.64 -5.60
C GLU A 225 -27.12 -19.32 -4.26
N LEU A 226 -27.67 -18.53 -3.35
CA LEU A 226 -27.91 -18.88 -1.97
C LEU A 226 -29.41 -18.92 -1.67
N ASN A 227 -29.83 -19.83 -0.81
CA ASN A 227 -31.16 -19.87 -0.24
C ASN A 227 -31.05 -20.02 1.29
N GLN A 228 -31.70 -19.12 2.01
CA GLN A 228 -31.82 -19.14 3.46
C GLN A 228 -33.32 -19.06 3.78
N ASP A 229 -33.93 -20.18 4.13
CA ASP A 229 -35.36 -20.28 4.49
C ASP A 229 -36.29 -19.60 3.46
N GLY A 230 -36.11 -19.93 2.18
CA GLY A 230 -36.88 -19.36 1.07
C GLY A 230 -36.41 -17.99 0.59
N ARG A 231 -35.52 -17.32 1.32
CA ARG A 231 -34.92 -16.04 0.93
C ARG A 231 -33.70 -16.29 0.05
N THR A 232 -33.73 -15.78 -1.16
CA THR A 232 -32.65 -16.01 -2.13
C THR A 232 -31.63 -14.88 -2.13
N GLY A 233 -30.36 -15.20 -2.35
CA GLY A 233 -29.32 -14.20 -2.57
C GLY A 233 -28.24 -14.65 -3.52
N LEU A 234 -27.34 -13.72 -3.82
CA LEU A 234 -26.20 -13.94 -4.69
C LEU A 234 -24.94 -13.44 -3.98
N VAL A 235 -23.87 -14.23 -4.02
CA VAL A 235 -22.53 -13.76 -3.64
C VAL A 235 -21.53 -14.12 -4.73
N SER A 236 -20.49 -13.31 -4.86
CA SER A 236 -19.44 -13.54 -5.85
C SER A 236 -18.06 -13.28 -5.26
N PHE A 237 -17.10 -14.11 -5.65
CA PHE A 237 -15.68 -13.95 -5.38
C PHE A 237 -14.95 -13.70 -6.69
N ASP A 238 -14.03 -12.75 -6.69
CA ASP A 238 -13.19 -12.47 -7.85
C ASP A 238 -11.74 -12.86 -7.53
N VAL A 239 -11.16 -13.68 -8.39
CA VAL A 239 -9.75 -14.08 -8.33
C VAL A 239 -9.06 -13.62 -9.61
N VAL A 240 -8.04 -12.78 -9.47
CA VAL A 240 -7.18 -12.37 -10.58
C VAL A 240 -6.15 -13.47 -10.80
N TYR A 241 -6.29 -14.19 -11.89
CA TYR A 241 -5.50 -15.36 -12.22
C TYR A 241 -4.53 -15.08 -13.36
N GLN A 242 -3.29 -15.54 -13.21
CA GLN A 242 -2.22 -15.45 -14.21
C GLN A 242 -1.51 -16.81 -14.32
N PRO A 243 -1.57 -17.53 -15.45
CA PRO A 243 -1.00 -18.88 -15.56
C PRO A 243 0.53 -18.90 -15.48
N LEU A 244 1.18 -17.78 -15.81
CA LEU A 244 2.63 -17.62 -15.66
C LEU A 244 3.06 -17.76 -14.19
N VAL A 245 4.01 -18.66 -13.92
CA VAL A 245 4.82 -18.69 -12.69
C VAL A 245 6.21 -18.15 -13.03
N PRO A 246 6.56 -16.92 -12.60
CA PRO A 246 7.73 -16.23 -13.14
C PRO A 246 9.04 -16.67 -12.48
N ALA A 247 8.97 -17.25 -11.27
CA ALA A 247 10.10 -17.80 -10.54
C ALA A 247 9.64 -18.81 -9.47
N GLU A 248 10.55 -19.71 -9.09
CA GLU A 248 10.37 -20.68 -8.02
C GLU A 248 11.36 -20.42 -6.88
N TRP A 249 10.88 -20.48 -5.64
CA TRP A 249 11.72 -20.23 -4.48
C TRP A 249 12.65 -21.41 -4.15
N GLY A 250 13.90 -21.10 -3.83
CA GLY A 250 14.90 -22.01 -3.28
C GLY A 250 15.14 -21.81 -1.78
N GLY A 251 16.36 -22.08 -1.32
CA GLY A 251 16.75 -21.94 0.09
C GLY A 251 16.95 -20.48 0.53
N ILE A 252 16.91 -20.25 1.84
CA ILE A 252 17.18 -18.95 2.45
C ILE A 252 18.52 -19.03 3.17
N ARG A 253 19.36 -18.00 3.02
CA ARG A 253 20.58 -17.81 3.80
C ARG A 253 20.53 -16.48 4.52
N GLU A 254 21.27 -16.38 5.60
CA GLU A 254 21.42 -15.12 6.30
C GLU A 254 22.86 -14.76 6.58
N ALA A 255 23.13 -13.47 6.73
CA ALA A 255 24.39 -12.93 7.18
C ALA A 255 24.20 -11.54 7.77
N VAL A 256 25.11 -11.13 8.66
CA VAL A 256 25.24 -9.72 9.03
C VAL A 256 26.17 -9.04 8.04
N VAL A 257 25.66 -8.03 7.33
CA VAL A 257 26.40 -7.27 6.32
C VAL A 257 26.25 -5.79 6.63
N ASN A 258 27.38 -5.07 6.75
CA ASN A 258 27.41 -3.64 7.05
C ASN A 258 26.52 -3.24 8.25
N GLY A 259 26.55 -4.06 9.31
CA GLY A 259 25.77 -3.83 10.53
C GLY A 259 24.27 -4.02 10.37
N SER A 260 23.78 -4.69 9.32
CA SER A 260 22.37 -5.06 9.14
C SER A 260 22.23 -6.57 8.97
N LEU A 261 21.09 -7.15 9.37
CA LEU A 261 20.81 -8.57 9.12
C LEU A 261 20.19 -8.73 7.73
N VAL A 262 20.80 -9.54 6.88
CA VAL A 262 20.35 -9.77 5.52
C VAL A 262 19.83 -11.21 5.38
N PHE A 263 18.63 -11.36 4.82
CA PHE A 263 18.09 -12.63 4.35
C PHE A 263 18.19 -12.67 2.82
N ASP A 264 19.04 -13.55 2.30
CA ASP A 264 19.17 -13.81 0.86
C ASP A 264 18.25 -15.00 0.50
N LEU A 265 17.12 -14.70 -0.13
CA LEU A 265 16.16 -15.69 -0.62
C LEU A 265 16.59 -16.12 -2.02
N GLN A 266 16.99 -17.38 -2.19
CA GLN A 266 17.34 -17.91 -3.49
C GLN A 266 16.08 -18.21 -4.29
N ALA A 267 16.16 -18.06 -5.61
CA ALA A 267 15.10 -18.46 -6.51
C ALA A 267 15.66 -18.87 -7.87
N GLN A 268 14.91 -19.72 -8.57
CA GLN A 268 15.08 -19.96 -9.99
C GLN A 268 14.11 -19.05 -10.75
N VAL A 269 14.64 -18.04 -11.44
CA VAL A 269 13.86 -17.05 -12.18
C VAL A 269 13.71 -17.51 -13.63
N HIS A 270 12.47 -17.65 -14.09
CA HIS A 270 12.13 -18.07 -15.45
C HIS A 270 11.92 -16.88 -16.37
N GLN A 271 11.46 -15.74 -15.84
CA GLN A 271 11.24 -14.51 -16.60
C GLN A 271 11.96 -13.33 -15.94
N ALA A 272 12.81 -12.64 -16.69
CA ALA A 272 13.44 -11.42 -16.20
C ALA A 272 12.42 -10.28 -16.08
N GLY A 273 12.67 -9.35 -15.16
CA GLY A 273 11.86 -8.14 -15.00
C GLY A 273 11.93 -7.59 -13.59
N ARG A 274 11.04 -6.65 -13.27
CA ARG A 274 10.97 -6.03 -11.95
C ARG A 274 10.14 -6.89 -11.00
N TYR A 275 10.77 -7.35 -9.93
CA TYR A 275 10.12 -8.15 -8.91
C TYR A 275 9.90 -7.34 -7.65
N VAL A 276 8.76 -7.58 -7.01
CA VAL A 276 8.47 -7.10 -5.66
C VAL A 276 8.36 -8.29 -4.74
N VAL A 277 9.07 -8.28 -3.62
CA VAL A 277 9.02 -9.33 -2.59
C VAL A 277 8.84 -8.67 -1.23
N ASN A 278 7.88 -9.16 -0.45
CA ASN A 278 7.62 -8.71 0.90
C ASN A 278 7.75 -9.87 1.88
N ALA A 279 8.24 -9.57 3.07
CA ALA A 279 8.25 -10.51 4.19
C ALA A 279 8.19 -9.77 5.52
N ARG A 280 7.70 -10.46 6.54
CA ARG A 280 7.61 -9.94 7.90
C ARG A 280 8.73 -10.52 8.74
N VAL A 281 9.23 -9.75 9.69
CA VAL A 281 10.12 -10.25 10.74
C VAL A 281 9.43 -10.08 12.07
N VAL A 282 9.42 -11.14 12.86
CA VAL A 282 9.02 -11.12 14.27
C VAL A 282 10.16 -11.60 15.16
N ASP A 283 10.14 -11.20 16.43
CA ASP A 283 11.09 -11.69 17.41
C ASP A 283 10.70 -13.08 17.96
N ALA A 284 11.54 -13.66 18.82
CA ALA A 284 11.33 -14.98 19.43
C ALA A 284 10.05 -15.08 20.29
N ARG A 285 9.44 -13.94 20.67
CA ARG A 285 8.18 -13.87 21.42
C ARG A 285 6.98 -13.63 20.49
N GLY A 286 7.20 -13.63 19.18
CA GLY A 286 6.19 -13.33 18.17
C GLY A 286 5.85 -11.85 18.05
N GLN A 287 6.67 -10.95 18.61
CA GLN A 287 6.42 -9.51 18.50
C GLN A 287 6.77 -9.01 17.09
N PRO A 288 5.86 -8.27 16.42
CA PRO A 288 6.13 -7.59 15.16
C PRO A 288 7.38 -6.70 15.23
N LEU A 289 8.36 -6.97 14.37
CA LEU A 289 9.60 -6.18 14.31
C LEU A 289 9.64 -5.31 13.05
N ALA A 290 9.66 -5.93 11.87
CA ALA A 290 9.85 -5.21 10.61
C ALA A 290 9.05 -5.79 9.45
N LEU A 291 8.69 -4.93 8.51
CA LEU A 291 8.32 -5.27 7.14
C LEU A 291 9.56 -5.07 6.27
N LEU A 292 9.94 -6.12 5.53
CA LEU A 292 11.04 -6.08 4.58
C LEU A 292 10.50 -6.14 3.16
N THR A 293 11.02 -5.27 2.30
CA THR A 293 10.63 -5.20 0.90
C THR A 293 11.84 -5.23 -0.01
N PHE A 294 11.76 -5.99 -1.10
CA PHE A 294 12.64 -5.92 -2.25
C PHE A 294 11.83 -5.42 -3.44
N ASN A 295 12.36 -4.48 -4.21
CA ASN A 295 11.74 -3.96 -5.43
C ASN A 295 12.83 -3.59 -6.44
N ASP A 296 13.21 -4.54 -7.28
CA ASP A 296 14.30 -4.34 -8.24
C ASP A 296 14.16 -5.23 -9.48
N GLU A 297 14.95 -4.93 -10.51
CA GLU A 297 15.10 -5.74 -11.70
C GLU A 297 15.95 -6.98 -11.42
N VAL A 298 15.47 -8.13 -11.90
CA VAL A 298 16.10 -9.43 -11.71
C VAL A 298 16.17 -10.14 -13.06
N GLY A 299 17.35 -10.68 -13.37
CA GLY A 299 17.58 -11.48 -14.59
C GLY A 299 17.01 -12.90 -14.48
N THR A 300 17.07 -13.65 -15.58
CA THR A 300 16.72 -15.09 -15.56
C THR A 300 17.81 -15.92 -14.88
N GLY A 301 17.50 -17.16 -14.51
CA GLY A 301 18.45 -18.10 -13.92
C GLY A 301 18.40 -18.15 -12.39
N SER A 302 19.49 -18.61 -11.77
CA SER A 302 19.63 -18.64 -10.31
C SER A 302 19.90 -17.23 -9.79
N GLN A 303 18.96 -16.70 -9.00
CA GLN A 303 18.97 -15.32 -8.51
C GLN A 303 18.78 -15.27 -6.99
N ARG A 304 19.01 -14.09 -6.42
CA ARG A 304 18.84 -13.84 -4.99
C ARG A 304 18.03 -12.57 -4.77
N PHE A 305 16.98 -12.70 -3.97
CA PHE A 305 16.19 -11.59 -3.46
C PHE A 305 16.70 -11.23 -2.08
N ARG A 306 17.26 -10.03 -1.94
CA ARG A 306 17.90 -9.57 -0.71
C ARG A 306 16.91 -8.77 0.14
N LEU A 307 16.47 -9.35 1.26
CA LEU A 307 15.65 -8.66 2.26
C LEU A 307 16.55 -8.23 3.42
N THR A 308 16.70 -6.92 3.62
CA THR A 308 17.61 -6.36 4.62
C THR A 308 16.85 -5.82 5.82
N LEU A 309 17.04 -6.43 6.99
CA LEU A 309 16.62 -5.88 8.27
C LEU A 309 17.68 -4.89 8.76
N PHE A 310 17.34 -3.60 8.67
CA PHE A 310 18.28 -2.52 8.92
C PHE A 310 18.77 -2.50 10.37
N GLY A 311 20.08 -2.36 10.55
CA GLY A 311 20.74 -2.44 11.86
C GLY A 311 20.13 -1.52 12.92
N ARG A 312 19.88 -0.26 12.54
CA ARG A 312 19.33 0.74 13.47
C ARG A 312 17.96 0.33 14.00
N LEU A 313 17.14 -0.30 13.17
CA LEU A 313 15.82 -0.80 13.57
C LEU A 313 15.97 -1.90 14.63
N ILE A 314 16.94 -2.81 14.47
CA ILE A 314 17.26 -3.83 15.49
C ILE A 314 17.76 -3.17 16.78
N ARG A 315 18.62 -2.15 16.68
CA ARG A 315 19.17 -1.41 17.83
C ARG A 315 18.08 -0.68 18.62
N ASP A 316 17.17 -0.03 17.92
CA ASP A 316 16.08 0.74 18.51
C ASP A 316 15.00 -0.17 19.11
N ALA A 317 14.67 -1.28 18.44
CA ALA A 317 13.64 -2.20 18.90
C ALA A 317 14.11 -3.20 19.97
N GLN A 318 15.42 -3.49 20.04
CA GLN A 318 16.03 -4.46 20.97
C GLN A 318 15.28 -5.80 21.02
N PRO A 319 15.09 -6.49 19.87
CA PRO A 319 14.24 -7.67 19.81
C PRO A 319 14.86 -8.88 20.51
N THR A 320 14.02 -9.84 20.88
CA THR A 320 14.49 -11.14 21.40
C THR A 320 14.89 -12.06 20.25
N PHE A 321 16.15 -12.46 20.18
CA PHE A 321 16.62 -13.45 19.19
C PHE A 321 16.31 -14.90 19.62
N PRO A 322 16.19 -15.87 18.67
CA PRO A 322 16.31 -15.69 17.22
C PRO A 322 15.09 -14.98 16.61
N LEU A 323 15.29 -14.29 15.49
CA LEU A 323 14.21 -13.65 14.74
C LEU A 323 13.62 -14.66 13.76
N ALA A 324 12.35 -14.51 13.42
CA ALA A 324 11.68 -15.33 12.40
C ALA A 324 11.28 -14.47 11.20
N LEU A 325 11.73 -14.87 10.02
CA LEU A 325 11.23 -14.37 8.75
C LEU A 325 9.94 -15.15 8.41
N GLN A 326 8.85 -14.43 8.16
CA GLN A 326 7.52 -14.99 7.98
C GLN A 326 6.81 -14.43 6.75
N ASP A 327 5.89 -15.22 6.21
CA ASP A 327 4.93 -14.85 5.18
C ASP A 327 5.57 -14.16 3.97
N VAL A 328 6.38 -14.90 3.23
CA VAL A 328 7.01 -14.37 2.01
C VAL A 328 6.01 -14.39 0.87
N GLU A 329 5.74 -13.22 0.32
CA GLU A 329 4.98 -13.01 -0.92
C GLU A 329 5.87 -12.32 -1.94
N GLY A 330 5.83 -12.77 -3.19
CA GLY A 330 6.53 -12.11 -4.28
C GLY A 330 5.73 -12.14 -5.56
N PHE A 331 5.99 -11.18 -6.44
CA PHE A 331 5.44 -11.17 -7.79
C PHE A 331 6.38 -10.48 -8.78
N LEU A 332 6.28 -10.88 -10.04
CA LEU A 332 6.80 -10.14 -11.19
C LEU A 332 5.78 -9.08 -11.59
N LEU A 333 6.20 -7.83 -11.72
CA LEU A 333 5.38 -6.75 -12.29
C LEU A 333 5.32 -6.87 -13.82
N LEU A 334 4.12 -6.83 -14.37
CA LEU A 334 3.84 -6.88 -15.80
C LEU A 334 3.24 -5.52 -16.22
N PRO A 335 4.06 -4.57 -16.70
CA PRO A 335 3.57 -3.23 -17.02
C PRO A 335 2.60 -3.26 -18.20
N ASP A 336 1.65 -2.31 -18.19
CA ASP A 336 0.74 -2.03 -19.30
C ASP A 336 -0.20 -3.19 -19.72
N GLN A 337 -0.43 -4.15 -18.84
CA GLN A 337 -1.34 -5.26 -19.07
C GLN A 337 -2.15 -5.65 -17.83
N PHE A 338 -3.23 -6.40 -18.05
CA PHE A 338 -4.02 -7.02 -16.99
C PHE A 338 -4.04 -8.55 -17.18
N PRO A 339 -3.79 -9.36 -16.14
CA PRO A 339 -3.27 -8.98 -14.82
C PRO A 339 -1.91 -8.27 -14.88
N ASP A 340 -1.72 -7.33 -13.96
CA ASP A 340 -0.51 -6.49 -13.84
C ASP A 340 0.65 -7.21 -13.14
N ARG A 341 0.45 -8.46 -12.75
CA ARG A 341 1.43 -9.25 -12.00
C ARG A 341 1.29 -10.74 -12.24
N ALA A 342 2.41 -11.44 -12.10
CA ALA A 342 2.47 -12.89 -11.96
C ALA A 342 3.05 -13.24 -10.60
N MET A 343 2.34 -14.02 -9.80
CA MET A 343 2.71 -14.34 -8.43
C MET A 343 3.78 -15.44 -8.39
N LEU A 344 4.71 -15.32 -7.44
CA LEU A 344 5.52 -16.45 -7.01
C LEU A 344 4.71 -17.27 -5.98
N PRO A 345 4.98 -18.58 -5.82
CA PRO A 345 4.32 -19.39 -4.82
C PRO A 345 4.47 -18.76 -3.42
N ARG A 346 3.35 -18.52 -2.71
CA ARG A 346 3.40 -17.97 -1.35
C ARG A 346 4.10 -18.91 -0.38
N ARG A 347 4.87 -18.38 0.56
CA ARG A 347 5.43 -19.14 1.69
C ARG A 347 4.88 -18.61 3.01
N ALA A 348 3.78 -19.21 3.46
CA ALA A 348 3.09 -18.83 4.69
C ALA A 348 3.81 -19.35 5.96
N GLY A 349 3.64 -18.63 7.06
CA GLY A 349 4.23 -18.96 8.35
C GLY A 349 5.72 -18.66 8.40
N VAL A 350 6.44 -19.33 9.31
CA VAL A 350 7.91 -19.16 9.47
C VAL A 350 8.63 -19.86 8.33
N VAL A 351 9.35 -19.08 7.52
CA VAL A 351 10.14 -19.61 6.39
C VAL A 351 11.63 -19.74 6.72
N HIS A 352 12.10 -18.98 7.71
CA HIS A 352 13.48 -19.00 8.18
C HIS A 352 13.56 -18.48 9.61
N THR A 353 14.42 -19.09 10.43
CA THR A 353 14.72 -18.64 11.79
C THR A 353 16.18 -18.27 11.87
N SER A 354 16.46 -17.08 12.39
CA SER A 354 17.81 -16.56 12.41
C SER A 354 18.70 -17.24 13.44
N GLN A 355 20.00 -17.04 13.30
CA GLN A 355 20.93 -17.23 14.40
C GLN A 355 20.64 -16.20 15.51
N ARG A 356 21.26 -16.41 16.66
CA ARG A 356 21.26 -15.44 17.75
C ARG A 356 22.42 -14.48 17.56
N TYR A 357 22.13 -13.18 17.55
CA TYR A 357 23.13 -12.13 17.41
C TYR A 357 23.13 -11.22 18.64
N GLY A 358 24.31 -10.72 19.00
CA GLY A 358 24.44 -9.60 19.94
C GLY A 358 24.06 -8.29 19.25
N LEU A 359 23.47 -7.35 20.00
CA LEU A 359 23.06 -6.04 19.46
C LEU A 359 24.25 -5.22 18.96
N ASP A 360 25.47 -5.47 19.46
CA ASP A 360 26.73 -4.84 19.06
C ASP A 360 27.14 -5.17 17.62
N ARG A 361 26.57 -6.22 17.02
CA ARG A 361 26.78 -6.56 15.60
C ARG A 361 26.06 -5.61 14.64
N PHE A 362 25.11 -4.81 15.13
CA PHE A 362 24.25 -3.97 14.31
C PHE A 362 24.61 -2.50 14.42
N SER A 363 24.57 -1.80 13.29
CA SER A 363 24.85 -0.37 13.21
C SER A 363 23.75 0.44 13.88
N ASP A 364 24.13 1.50 14.59
CA ASP A 364 23.20 2.52 15.08
C ASP A 364 23.13 3.76 14.16
N ALA A 365 23.72 3.70 12.97
CA ALA A 365 23.65 4.79 12.00
C ALA A 365 22.23 4.90 11.41
N GLU A 366 21.70 6.12 11.31
CA GLU A 366 20.49 6.39 10.53
C GLU A 366 20.73 6.13 9.05
N TRP A 367 19.66 5.82 8.33
CA TRP A 367 19.71 5.68 6.89
C TRP A 367 20.18 6.98 6.21
N GLN A 368 20.99 6.82 5.15
CA GLN A 368 21.53 7.91 4.35
C GLN A 368 21.25 7.65 2.87
N SER A 369 20.79 8.67 2.18
CA SER A 369 20.63 8.71 0.73
C SER A 369 20.79 10.15 0.25
N GLU A 370 21.18 10.34 -1.01
CA GLU A 370 21.27 11.69 -1.60
C GLU A 370 19.95 12.44 -1.47
N GLU A 371 18.83 11.74 -1.71
CA GLU A 371 17.49 12.29 -1.58
C GLU A 371 17.20 12.77 -0.15
N ARG A 372 17.51 11.94 0.86
CA ARG A 372 17.34 12.31 2.27
C ARG A 372 18.15 13.54 2.63
N SER A 373 19.43 13.56 2.27
CA SER A 373 20.32 14.70 2.54
C SER A 373 19.82 15.98 1.88
N ARG A 374 19.33 15.89 0.64
CA ARG A 374 18.74 17.01 -0.09
C ARG A 374 17.52 17.59 0.63
N TYR A 375 16.54 16.75 0.97
CA TYR A 375 15.32 17.24 1.64
C TYR A 375 15.59 17.78 3.04
N LEU A 376 16.46 17.14 3.83
CA LEU A 376 16.86 17.68 5.14
C LEU A 376 17.51 19.06 5.00
N THR A 377 18.33 19.25 3.97
CA THR A 377 18.96 20.54 3.68
C THR A 377 17.92 21.60 3.28
N GLU A 378 16.97 21.25 2.40
CA GLU A 378 15.91 22.19 1.98
C GLU A 378 14.98 22.56 3.14
N TYR A 379 14.51 21.60 3.93
CA TYR A 379 13.65 21.89 5.08
C TYR A 379 14.39 22.69 6.17
N GLN A 380 15.69 22.48 6.34
CA GLN A 380 16.49 23.32 7.23
C GLN A 380 16.54 24.78 6.74
N LYS A 381 16.69 25.02 5.43
CA LYS A 381 16.66 26.38 4.88
C LYS A 381 15.31 27.06 5.14
N ASP A 382 14.20 26.33 5.08
CA ASP A 382 12.88 26.87 5.37
C ASP A 382 12.74 27.27 6.85
N VAL A 383 13.26 26.46 7.77
CA VAL A 383 13.35 26.80 9.21
C VAL A 383 14.20 28.05 9.41
N ASP A 384 15.38 28.11 8.79
CA ASP A 384 16.30 29.23 8.94
C ASP A 384 15.68 30.53 8.43
N ARG A 385 15.01 30.49 7.27
CA ARG A 385 14.30 31.64 6.70
C ARG A 385 13.14 32.08 7.59
N ALA A 386 12.30 31.16 8.06
CA ALA A 386 11.17 31.49 8.93
C ALA A 386 11.64 32.08 10.28
N SER A 387 12.76 31.57 10.81
CA SER A 387 13.38 32.10 12.03
C SER A 387 13.92 33.51 11.82
N GLN A 388 14.56 33.80 10.68
CA GLN A 388 15.04 35.14 10.33
C GLN A 388 13.89 36.13 10.16
N ASP A 389 12.80 35.73 9.49
CA ASP A 389 11.59 36.55 9.34
C ASP A 389 10.99 36.93 10.70
N LEU A 390 10.87 35.95 11.61
CA LEU A 390 10.36 36.19 12.96
C LEU A 390 11.29 37.10 13.77
N ALA A 391 12.60 36.89 13.69
CA ALA A 391 13.59 37.74 14.35
C ALA A 391 13.55 39.18 13.82
N GLY A 392 13.36 39.39 12.52
CA GLY A 392 13.21 40.72 11.92
C GLY A 392 11.96 41.48 12.38
N LEU A 393 10.88 40.75 12.72
CA LEU A 393 9.65 41.32 13.29
C LEU A 393 9.73 41.57 14.80
N GLY A 394 10.55 40.78 15.51
CA GLY A 394 10.85 40.95 16.94
C GLY A 394 11.90 42.03 17.23
N GLY A 395 12.89 42.21 16.35
CA GLY A 395 14.08 43.07 16.51
C GLY A 395 13.90 44.55 16.20
N ASN A 396 12.67 45.05 16.09
CA ASN A 396 12.37 46.49 16.06
C ASN A 396 11.24 46.79 17.07
N GLY A 397 11.58 46.73 18.36
CA GLY A 397 10.86 47.39 19.44
C GLY A 397 11.70 48.55 19.97
N PRO A 398 11.10 49.71 20.30
CA PRO A 398 11.80 50.89 20.82
C PRO A 398 12.52 50.65 22.15
#